data_AF-A0A158P4I2-F1
#
_entry.id   AF-A0A158P4I2-F1
#
_cell.length_a   1.000
_cell.length_b   1.000
_cell.length_c   1.000
_cell.angle_alpha   90.00
_cell.angle_beta   90.00
_cell.angle_gamma   90.00
#
_symmetry.space_group_name_H-M   'P 1'
#
loop_
_entity.id
_entity.type
_entity.pdbx_description
1 polymer ?
#
loop_
_entity_poly.entity_id
_entity_poly.type
_entity_poly.pdbx_seq_one_letter_code
_entity_poly.pdbx_strand_id
1 'polypeptide(L)'
;MEWPPYSPDLNQCYFFLWGYLKDGLYKDAPANLNGLGKAIRKQTTFSNTVLNIVHEGKIDYKKIIFTDKCHYHLEGFVNKQNWRHWGSEPPNFVAVQPLHPKRVTVWEGIYYGGVIGPIVFQNSVTGEAYTKLLKEKIIPELESKDLLDDHWWMQDEAPPHRVSKALQVLNDNFQERVIGLDYPKKYGIGMDWPANSPDLNPIDFLTWGYTKDKSYKGHTHNMESLQDAIKASFTSIPTVLCGKLS
;
A
#
# COMPACT_ATOMS: atom_id res chain seq x y z
N MET A 1 -18.94 -10.87 32.81
CA MET A 1 -18.93 -9.55 32.12
C MET A 1 -19.75 -9.74 30.86
N GLU A 2 -21.00 -9.28 30.88
CA GLU A 2 -21.96 -9.44 29.78
C GLU A 2 -21.70 -8.39 28.70
N TRP A 3 -21.72 -8.84 27.43
CA TRP A 3 -21.50 -8.00 26.26
C TRP A 3 -22.83 -7.43 25.75
N PRO A 4 -22.91 -6.15 25.32
CA PRO A 4 -24.14 -5.60 24.79
C PRO A 4 -24.39 -6.07 23.35
N PRO A 5 -25.65 -6.26 22.94
CA PRO A 5 -25.98 -6.63 21.57
C PRO A 5 -25.91 -5.39 20.67
N TYR A 6 -25.24 -5.56 19.52
CA TYR A 6 -25.06 -4.57 18.45
C TYR A 6 -24.11 -3.39 18.75
N SER A 7 -22.81 -3.63 18.56
CA SER A 7 -21.85 -2.58 18.19
C SER A 7 -20.69 -3.21 17.39
N PRO A 8 -20.81 -3.31 16.05
CA PRO A 8 -19.76 -3.85 15.18
C PRO A 8 -18.52 -2.94 15.05
N ASP A 9 -18.53 -1.76 15.70
CA ASP A 9 -17.58 -0.68 15.47
C ASP A 9 -16.39 -0.66 16.44
N LEU A 10 -16.29 -1.62 17.36
CA LEU A 10 -15.30 -1.60 18.45
C LEU A 10 -14.11 -2.54 18.25
N ASN A 11 -14.02 -3.21 17.10
CA ASN A 11 -12.83 -3.96 16.72
C ASN A 11 -12.23 -3.35 15.44
N GLN A 12 -10.99 -2.85 15.51
CA GLN A 12 -10.27 -2.27 14.37
C GLN A 12 -10.23 -3.23 13.17
N CYS A 13 -10.08 -4.53 13.43
CA CYS A 13 -10.15 -5.56 12.40
C CYS A 13 -11.54 -5.66 11.77
N TYR A 14 -12.62 -5.31 12.47
CA TYR A 14 -14.00 -5.42 11.96
C TYR A 14 -14.42 -4.18 11.18
N PHE A 15 -14.08 -2.97 11.67
CA PHE A 15 -14.39 -1.71 10.99
C PHE A 15 -13.62 -1.55 9.68
N PHE A 16 -12.31 -1.86 9.69
CA PHE A 16 -11.52 -1.85 8.45
C PHE A 16 -12.01 -2.93 7.50
N LEU A 17 -12.06 -4.19 7.92
CA LEU A 17 -12.36 -5.33 7.04
C LEU A 17 -13.74 -5.25 6.36
N TRP A 18 -14.79 -4.75 7.04
CA TRP A 18 -16.12 -4.69 6.42
C TRP A 18 -16.29 -3.54 5.42
N GLY A 19 -15.74 -2.36 5.70
CA GLY A 19 -15.66 -1.27 4.72
C GLY A 19 -14.78 -1.65 3.53
N TYR A 20 -13.65 -2.28 3.83
CA TYR A 20 -12.64 -2.81 2.91
C TYR A 20 -13.16 -3.91 1.97
N LEU A 21 -13.91 -4.90 2.49
CA LEU A 21 -14.54 -5.93 1.65
C LEU A 21 -15.58 -5.31 0.72
N LYS A 22 -16.36 -4.33 1.21
CA LYS A 22 -17.34 -3.63 0.38
C LYS A 22 -16.70 -2.73 -0.68
N ASP A 23 -15.53 -2.14 -0.46
CA ASP A 23 -14.88 -1.36 -1.53
C ASP A 23 -14.17 -2.27 -2.55
N GLY A 24 -13.54 -3.36 -2.10
CA GLY A 24 -12.89 -4.36 -2.97
C GLY A 24 -13.89 -5.14 -3.84
N LEU A 25 -15.05 -5.56 -3.30
CA LEU A 25 -16.10 -6.26 -4.06
C LEU A 25 -16.59 -5.46 -5.27
N TYR A 26 -16.65 -4.14 -5.13
CA TYR A 26 -17.32 -3.25 -6.08
C TYR A 26 -16.34 -2.45 -6.93
N LYS A 27 -15.01 -2.64 -6.75
CA LYS A 27 -13.95 -2.00 -7.53
C LYS A 27 -13.92 -2.47 -8.98
N ASP A 28 -14.17 -3.76 -9.20
CA ASP A 28 -14.07 -4.42 -10.52
C ASP A 28 -15.42 -4.63 -11.22
N ALA A 29 -16.52 -4.14 -10.63
CA ALA A 29 -17.90 -4.31 -11.12
C ALA A 29 -18.12 -5.69 -11.79
N PRO A 30 -17.99 -6.79 -11.03
CA PRO A 30 -17.90 -8.13 -11.60
C PRO A 30 -19.05 -8.44 -12.54
N ALA A 31 -18.72 -8.82 -13.78
CA ALA A 31 -19.66 -8.98 -14.89
C ALA A 31 -20.79 -10.00 -14.64
N ASN A 32 -20.64 -10.88 -13.64
CA ASN A 32 -21.67 -11.81 -13.19
C ASN A 32 -21.44 -12.27 -11.74
N LEU A 33 -22.49 -12.85 -11.15
CA LEU A 33 -22.53 -13.35 -9.77
C LEU A 33 -21.45 -14.41 -9.46
N ASN A 34 -21.01 -15.16 -10.47
CA ASN A 34 -20.01 -16.21 -10.30
C ASN A 34 -18.58 -15.63 -10.21
N GLY A 35 -18.30 -14.57 -10.99
CA GLY A 35 -17.07 -13.78 -10.88
C GLY A 35 -16.97 -13.05 -9.54
N LEU A 36 -18.08 -12.45 -9.10
CA LEU A 36 -18.20 -11.83 -7.78
C LEU A 36 -17.94 -12.86 -6.67
N GLY A 37 -18.58 -14.03 -6.72
CA GLY A 37 -18.39 -15.08 -5.73
C GLY A 37 -16.96 -15.60 -5.61
N LYS A 38 -16.20 -15.65 -6.72
CA LYS A 38 -14.79 -16.06 -6.70
C LYS A 38 -13.88 -15.00 -6.08
N ALA A 39 -14.10 -13.72 -6.39
CA ALA A 39 -13.33 -12.61 -5.83
C ALA A 39 -13.55 -12.52 -4.30
N ILE A 40 -14.81 -12.59 -3.86
CA ILE A 40 -15.17 -12.62 -2.43
C ILE A 40 -14.46 -13.77 -1.72
N ARG A 41 -14.52 -14.99 -2.26
CA ARG A 41 -13.91 -16.16 -1.61
C ARG A 41 -12.40 -16.02 -1.48
N LYS A 42 -11.73 -15.47 -2.50
CA LYS A 42 -10.28 -15.28 -2.50
C LYS A 42 -9.84 -14.23 -1.47
N GLN A 43 -10.50 -13.07 -1.44
CA GLN A 43 -10.21 -11.97 -0.53
C GLN A 43 -10.53 -12.34 0.93
N THR A 44 -11.65 -13.02 1.17
CA THR A 44 -12.05 -13.52 2.49
C THR A 44 -11.11 -14.63 2.98
N THR A 45 -10.64 -15.52 2.10
CA THR A 45 -9.70 -16.58 2.50
C THR A 45 -8.37 -15.99 2.95
N PHE A 46 -7.80 -15.05 2.19
CA PHE A 46 -6.54 -14.42 2.60
C PHE A 46 -6.69 -13.58 3.87
N SER A 47 -7.75 -12.76 3.95
CA SER A 47 -8.00 -11.94 5.13
C SER A 47 -8.16 -12.82 6.37
N ASN A 48 -8.87 -13.95 6.27
CA ASN A 48 -8.98 -14.91 7.36
C ASN A 48 -7.63 -15.59 7.67
N THR A 49 -6.80 -15.89 6.67
CA THR A 49 -5.45 -16.44 6.90
C THR A 49 -4.57 -15.47 7.67
N VAL A 50 -4.52 -14.20 7.26
CA VAL A 50 -3.74 -13.17 7.97
C VAL A 50 -4.31 -12.92 9.36
N LEU A 51 -5.64 -12.79 9.49
CA LEU A 51 -6.29 -12.62 10.78
C LEU A 51 -6.03 -13.80 11.72
N ASN A 52 -6.07 -15.03 11.22
CA ASN A 52 -5.77 -16.21 12.03
C ASN A 52 -4.30 -16.25 12.42
N ILE A 53 -3.38 -15.93 11.52
CA ILE A 53 -1.94 -15.88 11.81
C ILE A 53 -1.63 -14.80 12.86
N VAL A 54 -2.28 -13.64 12.77
CA VAL A 54 -2.19 -12.57 13.77
C VAL A 54 -2.83 -13.00 15.10
N HIS A 55 -4.04 -13.57 15.05
CA HIS A 55 -4.78 -14.01 16.23
C HIS A 55 -4.10 -15.17 16.97
N GLU A 56 -3.48 -16.09 16.24
CA GLU A 56 -2.66 -17.17 16.78
C GLU A 56 -1.29 -16.68 17.27
N GLY A 57 -0.98 -15.37 17.14
CA GLY A 57 0.25 -14.75 17.60
C GLY A 57 1.48 -15.12 16.78
N LYS A 58 1.31 -15.66 15.56
CA LYS A 58 2.40 -16.08 14.69
C LYS A 58 3.07 -14.90 13.98
N ILE A 59 2.32 -13.82 13.71
CA ILE A 59 2.86 -12.55 13.23
C ILE A 59 2.29 -11.43 14.08
N ASP A 60 3.19 -10.64 14.68
CA ASP A 60 2.81 -9.35 15.24
C ASP A 60 2.69 -8.36 14.09
N TYR A 61 1.47 -7.90 13.82
CA TYR A 61 1.21 -6.98 12.72
C TYR A 61 1.94 -5.63 12.91
N LYS A 62 2.33 -5.26 14.15
CA LYS A 62 3.17 -4.07 14.43
C LYS A 62 4.58 -4.22 13.91
N LYS A 63 5.00 -5.46 13.65
CA LYS A 63 6.29 -5.81 13.08
C LYS A 63 6.21 -6.03 11.57
N ILE A 64 5.22 -5.46 10.87
CA ILE A 64 5.17 -5.51 9.41
C ILE A 64 5.61 -4.15 8.84
N ILE A 65 6.53 -4.20 7.89
CA ILE A 65 6.90 -3.09 7.02
C ILE A 65 6.09 -3.24 5.74
N PHE A 66 5.06 -2.40 5.59
CA PHE A 66 4.26 -2.30 4.38
C PHE A 66 4.97 -1.40 3.38
N THR A 67 4.93 -1.74 2.09
CA THR A 67 5.58 -0.94 1.04
C THR A 67 4.72 -0.83 -0.20
N ASP A 68 4.81 0.31 -0.88
CA ASP A 68 4.05 0.55 -2.10
C ASP A 68 4.65 1.67 -2.96
N LYS A 69 4.10 1.87 -4.17
CA LYS A 69 4.40 2.99 -5.06
C LYS A 69 3.14 3.69 -5.52
N CYS A 70 3.16 5.02 -5.46
CA CYS A 70 2.10 5.85 -6.02
C CYS A 70 2.61 6.85 -7.06
N HIS A 71 1.73 7.26 -7.98
CA HIS A 71 2.01 8.32 -8.93
C HIS A 71 1.50 9.68 -8.43
N TYR A 72 2.36 10.69 -8.58
CA TYR A 72 2.04 12.09 -8.37
C TYR A 72 2.18 12.82 -9.69
N HIS A 73 1.12 13.53 -10.08
CA HIS A 73 1.06 14.28 -11.32
C HIS A 73 1.23 15.78 -11.03
N LEU A 74 1.88 16.51 -11.93
CA LEU A 74 2.07 17.95 -11.79
C LEU A 74 0.73 18.71 -11.79
N GLU A 75 -0.23 18.23 -12.57
CA GLU A 75 -1.56 18.85 -12.65
C GLU A 75 -2.51 18.43 -11.51
N GLY A 76 -2.02 17.71 -10.49
CA GLY A 76 -2.81 17.42 -9.28
C GLY A 76 -3.92 16.40 -9.46
N PHE A 77 -3.79 15.47 -10.41
CA PHE A 77 -4.82 14.43 -10.60
C PHE A 77 -5.00 13.58 -9.33
N VAL A 78 -6.16 13.72 -8.69
CA VAL A 78 -6.65 12.77 -7.68
C VAL A 78 -7.24 11.57 -8.42
N ASN A 79 -7.00 10.36 -7.89
CA ASN A 79 -7.49 9.11 -8.48
C ASN A 79 -9.01 9.19 -8.76
N LYS A 80 -9.44 8.83 -9.98
CA LYS A 80 -10.85 8.83 -10.41
C LYS A 80 -11.76 8.00 -9.48
N GLN A 81 -11.22 7.02 -8.75
CA GLN A 81 -11.96 6.26 -7.74
C GLN A 81 -12.41 7.08 -6.52
N ASN A 82 -11.76 8.22 -6.22
CA ASN A 82 -12.11 9.11 -5.11
C ASN A 82 -13.07 10.25 -5.49
N TRP A 83 -13.47 10.34 -6.76
CA TRP A 83 -14.46 11.31 -7.24
C TRP A 83 -15.78 10.61 -7.59
N ARG A 84 -16.52 10.18 -6.56
CA ARG A 84 -17.95 9.84 -6.72
C ARG A 84 -18.80 11.08 -6.44
N HIS A 85 -19.37 11.66 -7.48
CA HIS A 85 -20.41 12.67 -7.36
C HIS A 85 -21.78 11.99 -7.48
N TRP A 86 -22.61 12.09 -6.45
CA TRP A 86 -24.00 11.65 -6.49
C TRP A 86 -24.88 12.83 -6.89
N GLY A 87 -25.67 12.67 -7.95
CA GLY A 87 -26.60 13.69 -8.44
C GLY A 87 -27.69 13.06 -9.29
N SER A 88 -28.85 13.72 -9.40
CA SER A 88 -29.98 13.28 -10.22
C SER A 88 -29.79 13.56 -11.71
N GLU A 89 -28.73 14.29 -12.09
CA GLU A 89 -28.40 14.65 -13.46
C GLU A 89 -26.92 14.34 -13.78
N PRO A 90 -26.60 13.97 -15.03
CA PRO A 90 -25.23 13.66 -15.43
C PRO A 90 -24.30 14.88 -15.29
N PRO A 91 -23.14 14.74 -14.65
CA PRO A 91 -22.20 15.85 -14.49
C PRO A 91 -21.62 16.29 -15.84
N ASN A 92 -21.84 17.54 -16.23
CA ASN A 92 -21.19 18.19 -17.38
C ASN A 92 -19.74 18.60 -17.05
N PHE A 93 -18.88 17.64 -16.71
CA PHE A 93 -17.45 17.88 -16.50
C PHE A 93 -16.63 17.23 -17.62
N VAL A 94 -16.13 18.05 -18.55
CA VAL A 94 -15.08 17.66 -19.48
C VAL A 94 -13.75 18.13 -18.91
N ALA A 95 -13.10 17.27 -18.11
CA ALA A 95 -11.71 17.49 -17.72
C ALA A 95 -10.81 17.09 -18.89
N VAL A 96 -10.22 18.07 -19.58
CA VAL A 96 -9.21 17.82 -20.62
C VAL A 96 -7.96 17.26 -19.92
N GLN A 97 -7.64 15.99 -20.18
CA GLN A 97 -6.39 15.38 -19.72
C GLN A 97 -5.30 15.61 -20.77
N PRO A 98 -4.09 16.07 -20.39
CA PRO A 98 -2.94 16.06 -21.29
C PRO A 98 -2.64 14.62 -21.72
N LEU A 99 -2.25 14.42 -22.98
CA LEU A 99 -1.90 13.10 -23.52
C LEU A 99 -0.71 12.44 -22.77
N HIS A 100 0.15 13.27 -22.16
CA HIS A 100 1.31 12.87 -21.37
C HIS A 100 1.44 13.75 -20.10
N PRO A 101 0.66 13.50 -19.04
CA PRO A 101 0.75 14.29 -17.82
C PRO A 101 2.12 14.06 -17.16
N LYS A 102 2.80 15.14 -16.79
CA LYS A 102 4.11 15.04 -16.13
C LYS A 102 3.90 14.43 -14.74
N ARG A 103 4.66 13.39 -14.42
CA ARG A 103 4.50 12.65 -13.17
C ARG A 103 5.81 12.17 -12.60
N VAL A 104 5.80 11.88 -11.31
CA VAL A 104 6.82 11.08 -10.62
C VAL A 104 6.16 9.84 -10.01
N THR A 105 6.96 8.80 -9.82
CA THR A 105 6.58 7.64 -9.01
C THR A 105 7.26 7.77 -7.66
N VAL A 106 6.51 7.71 -6.58
CA VAL A 106 7.03 7.76 -5.22
C VAL A 106 6.92 6.37 -4.63
N TRP A 107 8.01 5.84 -4.10
CA TRP A 107 8.04 4.64 -3.28
C TRP A 107 8.08 5.05 -1.80
N GLU A 108 7.33 4.34 -0.96
CA GLU A 108 7.42 4.46 0.49
C GLU A 108 7.34 3.11 1.17
N GLY A 109 7.87 3.06 2.39
CA GLY A 109 7.56 2.03 3.37
C GLY A 109 6.98 2.64 4.63
N ILE A 110 6.07 1.92 5.29
CA ILE A 110 5.53 2.30 6.60
C ILE A 110 5.58 1.11 7.55
N TYR A 111 5.86 1.39 8.81
CA TYR A 111 5.86 0.42 9.91
C TYR A 111 5.32 1.11 11.16
N TYR A 112 5.09 0.37 12.24
CA TYR A 112 4.50 0.91 13.47
C TYR A 112 5.25 2.15 14.01
N GLY A 113 6.58 2.17 13.88
CA GLY A 113 7.44 3.24 14.37
C GLY A 113 7.60 4.44 13.43
N GLY A 114 7.08 4.41 12.19
CA GLY A 114 7.18 5.54 11.27
C GLY A 114 7.20 5.16 9.80
N VAL A 115 7.84 6.03 9.00
CA VAL A 115 7.97 5.90 7.54
C VAL A 115 9.42 5.67 7.11
N ILE A 116 9.59 5.04 5.95
CA ILE A 116 10.84 4.79 5.24
C ILE A 116 10.70 5.44 3.86
N GLY A 117 11.66 6.28 3.47
CA GLY A 117 11.51 7.17 2.33
C GLY A 117 10.88 8.53 2.70
N PRO A 118 10.29 9.25 1.73
CA PRO A 118 9.91 8.85 0.37
C PRO A 118 11.09 8.73 -0.58
N ILE A 119 11.00 7.82 -1.54
CA ILE A 119 11.96 7.72 -2.64
C ILE A 119 11.28 8.05 -3.96
N VAL A 120 11.74 9.13 -4.60
CA VAL A 120 11.15 9.65 -5.83
C VAL A 120 11.89 9.12 -7.06
N PHE A 121 11.13 8.57 -8.00
CA PHE A 121 11.57 8.19 -9.33
C PHE A 121 10.94 9.11 -10.37
N GLN A 122 11.75 9.61 -11.31
CA GLN A 122 11.27 10.45 -12.40
C GLN A 122 10.39 9.69 -13.40
N ASN A 123 10.51 8.36 -13.44
CA ASN A 123 9.81 7.49 -14.38
C ASN A 123 9.20 6.29 -13.66
N SER A 124 8.58 5.38 -14.43
CA SER A 124 8.15 4.08 -13.92
C SER A 124 9.35 3.31 -13.36
N VAL A 125 9.15 2.62 -12.23
CA VAL A 125 10.18 1.82 -11.58
C VAL A 125 10.39 0.53 -12.36
N THR A 126 11.61 0.27 -12.84
CA THR A 126 11.98 -1.03 -13.43
C THR A 126 12.40 -2.01 -12.34
N GLY A 127 12.43 -3.30 -12.64
CA GLY A 127 12.95 -4.31 -11.69
C GLY A 127 14.41 -4.08 -11.30
N GLU A 128 15.24 -3.57 -12.21
CA GLU A 128 16.63 -3.20 -11.92
C GLU A 128 16.70 -1.99 -10.98
N ALA A 129 15.94 -0.93 -11.27
CA ALA A 129 15.88 0.25 -10.40
C ALA A 129 15.36 -0.10 -9.01
N TYR A 130 14.37 -1.01 -8.91
CA TYR A 130 13.85 -1.52 -7.65
C TYR A 130 14.88 -2.36 -6.89
N THR A 131 15.58 -3.27 -7.58
CA THR A 131 16.65 -4.07 -6.96
C THR A 131 17.77 -3.17 -6.41
N LYS A 132 18.16 -2.16 -7.18
CA LYS A 132 19.16 -1.16 -6.77
C LYS A 132 18.69 -0.36 -5.56
N LEU A 133 17.43 0.10 -5.58
CA LEU A 133 16.80 0.78 -4.45
C LEU A 133 16.90 -0.06 -3.17
N LEU A 134 16.51 -1.33 -3.23
CA LEU A 134 16.56 -2.23 -2.06
C LEU A 134 17.98 -2.33 -1.51
N LYS A 135 18.96 -2.66 -2.36
CA LYS A 135 20.35 -2.88 -1.94
C LYS A 135 21.05 -1.65 -1.40
N GLU A 136 20.88 -0.52 -2.08
CA GLU A 136 21.72 0.67 -1.84
C GLU A 136 21.12 1.65 -0.85
N LYS A 137 19.80 1.59 -0.61
CA LYS A 137 19.13 2.54 0.27
C LYS A 137 18.28 1.87 1.33
N ILE A 138 17.39 0.97 0.93
CA ILE A 138 16.39 0.45 1.87
C ILE A 138 17.00 -0.49 2.89
N ILE A 139 17.73 -1.52 2.47
CA ILE A 139 18.35 -2.46 3.41
C ILE A 139 19.28 -1.73 4.40
N PRO A 140 20.20 -0.83 3.97
CA PRO A 140 21.00 -0.03 4.90
C PRO A 140 20.16 0.86 5.84
N GLU A 141 19.07 1.45 5.37
CA GLU A 141 18.19 2.27 6.21
C GLU A 141 17.49 1.42 7.27
N LEU A 142 17.00 0.24 6.90
CA LEU A 142 16.37 -0.69 7.84
C LEU A 142 17.34 -1.24 8.88
N GLU A 143 18.57 -1.55 8.46
CA GLU A 143 19.65 -1.96 9.37
C GLU A 143 19.93 -0.85 10.38
N SER A 144 20.04 0.40 9.93
CA SER A 144 20.27 1.55 10.82
C SER A 144 19.14 1.82 11.81
N LYS A 145 17.94 1.31 11.53
CA LYS A 145 16.73 1.46 12.36
C LYS A 145 16.41 0.21 13.19
N ASP A 146 17.25 -0.82 13.12
CA ASP A 146 17.05 -2.11 13.80
C ASP A 146 15.74 -2.81 13.39
N LEU A 147 15.44 -2.80 12.08
CA LEU A 147 14.18 -3.35 11.54
C LEU A 147 14.34 -4.64 10.75
N LEU A 148 15.57 -5.12 10.47
CA LEU A 148 15.77 -6.32 9.63
C LEU A 148 15.52 -7.64 10.38
N ASP A 149 15.84 -7.68 11.66
CA ASP A 149 15.91 -8.93 12.41
C ASP A 149 14.54 -9.42 12.88
N ASP A 150 13.61 -8.52 13.18
CA ASP A 150 12.32 -8.86 13.78
C ASP A 150 11.09 -8.38 13.01
N HIS A 151 11.27 -7.63 11.90
CA HIS A 151 10.14 -7.22 11.07
C HIS A 151 9.95 -8.11 9.83
N TRP A 152 8.72 -8.14 9.38
CA TRP A 152 8.26 -8.72 8.13
C TRP A 152 8.27 -7.68 7.03
N TRP A 153 8.79 -8.07 5.86
CA TRP A 153 8.72 -7.26 4.65
C TRP A 153 7.47 -7.61 3.86
N MET A 154 6.65 -6.62 3.54
CA MET A 154 5.48 -6.77 2.68
C MET A 154 5.64 -5.94 1.41
N GLN A 155 5.37 -6.57 0.25
CA GLN A 155 5.28 -5.88 -1.04
C GLN A 155 4.17 -6.44 -1.93
N ASP A 156 3.59 -5.57 -2.77
CA ASP A 156 2.53 -5.91 -3.71
C ASP A 156 3.04 -6.71 -4.94
N GLU A 157 2.13 -6.94 -5.89
CA GLU A 157 2.36 -7.78 -7.06
C GLU A 157 3.00 -7.07 -8.24
N ALA A 158 3.38 -5.80 -8.08
CA ALA A 158 3.91 -5.01 -9.17
C ALA A 158 5.08 -5.76 -9.85
N PRO A 159 5.14 -5.82 -11.19
CA PRO A 159 6.18 -6.59 -11.89
C PRO A 159 7.63 -6.35 -11.41
N PRO A 160 8.05 -5.12 -11.05
CA PRO A 160 9.37 -4.87 -10.48
C PRO A 160 9.67 -5.62 -9.18
N HIS A 161 8.65 -5.94 -8.38
CA HIS A 161 8.78 -6.62 -7.09
C HIS A 161 9.05 -8.12 -7.23
N ARG A 162 8.68 -8.69 -8.39
CA ARG A 162 8.77 -10.12 -8.68
C ARG A 162 10.05 -10.54 -9.39
N VAL A 163 10.92 -9.59 -9.72
CA VAL A 163 12.17 -9.92 -10.42
C VAL A 163 13.09 -10.73 -9.50
N SER A 164 13.73 -11.75 -10.06
CA SER A 164 14.49 -12.72 -9.27
C SER A 164 15.56 -12.10 -8.38
N LYS A 165 16.22 -11.03 -8.86
CA LYS A 165 17.25 -10.32 -8.09
C LYS A 165 16.69 -9.53 -6.91
N ALA A 166 15.51 -8.92 -7.05
CA ALA A 166 14.85 -8.22 -5.94
C ALA A 166 14.40 -9.21 -4.87
N LEU A 167 13.76 -10.31 -5.29
CA LEU A 167 13.35 -11.37 -4.35
C LEU A 167 14.55 -12.01 -3.64
N GLN A 168 15.70 -12.13 -4.31
CA GLN A 168 16.93 -12.60 -3.67
C GLN A 168 17.40 -11.65 -2.58
N VAL A 169 17.39 -10.34 -2.81
CA VAL A 169 17.73 -9.34 -1.78
C VAL A 169 16.82 -9.49 -0.58
N LEU A 170 15.51 -9.66 -0.79
CA LEU A 170 14.56 -9.86 0.29
C LEU A 170 14.83 -11.17 1.04
N ASN A 171 15.10 -12.26 0.32
CA ASN A 171 15.44 -13.53 0.94
C ASN A 171 16.69 -13.43 1.81
N ASP A 172 17.76 -12.85 1.28
CA ASP A 172 19.04 -12.73 1.98
C ASP A 172 18.92 -11.97 3.32
N ASN A 173 17.94 -11.06 3.45
CA ASN A 173 17.77 -10.21 4.64
C ASN A 173 16.59 -10.62 5.55
N PHE A 174 15.49 -11.11 5.00
CA PHE A 174 14.25 -11.37 5.76
C PHE A 174 13.89 -12.86 5.84
N GLN A 175 14.42 -13.72 4.96
CA GLN A 175 14.17 -15.16 4.96
C GLN A 175 12.66 -15.49 4.97
N GLU A 176 12.15 -16.17 6.01
CA GLU A 176 10.75 -16.51 6.15
C GLU A 176 9.85 -15.29 6.42
N ARG A 177 10.42 -14.12 6.72
CA ARG A 177 9.67 -12.91 7.07
C ARG A 177 9.33 -12.05 5.85
N VAL A 178 9.04 -12.68 4.71
CA VAL A 178 8.59 -11.98 3.48
C VAL A 178 7.16 -12.35 3.15
N ILE A 179 6.34 -11.32 2.94
CA ILE A 179 4.98 -11.38 2.42
C ILE A 179 5.01 -10.81 1.00
N GLY A 180 4.89 -11.67 0.00
CA GLY A 180 4.97 -11.24 -1.39
C GLY A 180 4.54 -12.31 -2.37
N LEU A 181 3.93 -11.89 -3.48
CA LEU A 181 3.42 -12.82 -4.48
C LEU A 181 4.53 -13.69 -5.06
N ASP A 182 4.28 -15.00 -5.14
CA ASP A 182 5.20 -16.03 -5.64
C ASP A 182 6.50 -16.22 -4.81
N TYR A 183 6.67 -15.50 -3.70
CA TYR A 183 7.85 -15.68 -2.84
C TYR A 183 7.91 -17.09 -2.22
N PRO A 184 6.83 -17.63 -1.61
CA PRO A 184 6.84 -19.00 -1.09
C PRO A 184 7.01 -20.05 -2.17
N LYS A 185 6.47 -19.80 -3.37
CA LYS A 185 6.66 -20.70 -4.51
C LYS A 185 8.13 -20.80 -4.93
N LYS A 186 8.89 -19.72 -4.77
CA LYS A 186 10.30 -19.67 -5.17
C LYS A 186 11.25 -20.21 -4.10
N TYR A 187 11.02 -19.90 -2.82
CA TYR A 187 11.96 -20.21 -1.73
C TYR A 187 11.45 -21.28 -0.75
N GLY A 188 10.17 -21.69 -0.82
CA GLY A 188 9.57 -22.66 0.10
C GLY A 188 9.28 -22.11 1.50
N ILE A 189 9.47 -20.81 1.71
CA ILE A 189 9.30 -20.09 2.98
C ILE A 189 8.56 -18.76 2.75
N GLY A 190 8.11 -18.11 3.82
CA GLY A 190 7.36 -16.85 3.73
C GLY A 190 5.88 -17.04 3.48
N MET A 191 5.21 -15.93 3.17
CA MET A 191 3.77 -15.87 2.95
C MET A 191 3.46 -15.28 1.57
N ASP A 192 2.43 -15.81 0.93
CA ASP A 192 1.99 -15.33 -0.38
C ASP A 192 1.12 -14.07 -0.21
N TRP A 193 1.33 -13.06 -1.04
CA TRP A 193 0.42 -11.90 -1.11
C TRP A 193 -0.68 -12.20 -2.13
N PRO A 194 -1.97 -12.02 -1.81
CA PRO A 194 -3.07 -12.49 -2.62
C PRO A 194 -3.25 -11.64 -3.88
N ALA A 195 -3.37 -12.31 -5.02
CA ALA A 195 -3.45 -11.59 -6.27
C ALA A 195 -4.66 -10.62 -6.39
N ASN A 196 -4.44 -9.40 -6.89
CA ASN A 196 -5.38 -8.26 -7.00
C ASN A 196 -5.93 -7.75 -5.66
N SER A 197 -5.07 -7.62 -4.65
CA SER A 197 -5.51 -7.09 -3.34
C SER A 197 -4.75 -5.81 -2.94
N PRO A 198 -4.77 -4.74 -3.77
CA PRO A 198 -4.16 -3.46 -3.40
C PRO A 198 -4.75 -2.94 -2.08
N ASP A 199 -6.05 -3.20 -1.88
CA ASP A 199 -6.82 -2.69 -0.77
C ASP A 199 -6.32 -3.24 0.61
N LEU A 200 -5.46 -4.26 0.66
CA LEU A 200 -4.91 -4.79 1.93
C LEU A 200 -3.68 -4.03 2.41
N ASN A 201 -3.15 -3.14 1.58
CA ASN A 201 -2.01 -2.33 1.94
C ASN A 201 -2.51 -1.06 2.66
N PRO A 202 -2.21 -0.87 3.95
CA PRO A 202 -2.71 0.29 4.68
C PRO A 202 -2.14 1.62 4.16
N ILE A 203 -1.05 1.58 3.37
CA ILE A 203 -0.51 2.72 2.62
C ILE A 203 -1.58 3.38 1.72
N ASP A 204 -2.38 2.60 1.01
CA ASP A 204 -3.35 3.12 0.05
C ASP A 204 -4.41 4.03 0.67
N PHE A 205 -4.75 3.78 1.94
CA PHE A 205 -5.84 4.47 2.64
C PHE A 205 -5.35 5.61 3.53
N LEU A 206 -4.09 5.57 3.96
CA LEU A 206 -3.60 6.48 5.00
C LEU A 206 -2.59 7.46 4.45
N THR A 207 -1.44 6.96 4.01
CA THR A 207 -0.30 7.81 3.64
C THR A 207 -0.53 8.48 2.29
N TRP A 208 -1.02 7.76 1.27
CA TRP A 208 -1.28 8.36 -0.05
C TRP A 208 -2.33 9.47 -0.03
N GLY A 209 -3.43 9.30 0.71
CA GLY A 209 -4.43 10.35 0.88
C GLY A 209 -3.85 11.58 1.57
N TYR A 210 -3.14 11.36 2.69
CA TYR A 210 -2.55 12.43 3.49
C TYR A 210 -1.49 13.25 2.72
N THR A 211 -0.58 12.54 2.08
CA THR A 211 0.57 13.14 1.39
C THR A 211 0.15 13.87 0.12
N LYS A 212 -0.85 13.36 -0.61
CA LYS A 212 -1.45 14.06 -1.76
C LYS A 212 -2.21 15.32 -1.34
N ASP A 213 -3.06 15.23 -0.32
CA ASP A 213 -3.78 16.40 0.21
C ASP A 213 -2.80 17.53 0.59
N LYS A 214 -1.68 17.18 1.22
CA LYS A 214 -0.65 18.16 1.58
C LYS A 214 0.19 18.64 0.40
N SER A 215 0.63 17.76 -0.50
CA SER A 215 1.50 18.14 -1.62
C SER A 215 0.81 19.07 -2.60
N TYR A 216 -0.52 18.96 -2.72
CA TYR A 216 -1.32 19.76 -3.66
C TYR A 216 -2.02 20.97 -3.03
N LYS A 217 -1.86 21.22 -1.72
CA LYS A 217 -2.38 22.44 -1.06
C LYS A 217 -1.73 23.73 -1.56
N GLY A 218 -0.50 23.65 -2.05
CA GLY A 218 0.17 24.75 -2.74
C GLY A 218 0.04 24.62 -4.26
N HIS A 219 0.14 25.74 -4.98
CA HIS A 219 0.28 25.67 -6.43
C HIS A 219 1.69 25.17 -6.77
N THR A 220 1.84 23.87 -7.04
CA THR A 220 3.08 23.31 -7.57
C THR A 220 3.16 23.63 -9.06
N HIS A 221 4.03 24.56 -9.45
CA HIS A 221 4.12 25.05 -10.83
C HIS A 221 5.06 24.21 -11.71
N ASN A 222 5.94 23.41 -11.11
CA ASN A 222 6.90 22.57 -11.82
C ASN A 222 7.26 21.29 -11.03
N MET A 223 7.98 20.38 -11.69
CA MET A 223 8.35 19.06 -11.12
C MET A 223 9.26 19.15 -9.90
N GLU A 224 10.08 20.20 -9.77
CA GLU A 224 10.96 20.40 -8.62
C GLU A 224 10.13 20.79 -7.39
N SER A 225 9.30 21.83 -7.53
CA SER A 225 8.37 22.27 -6.48
C SER A 225 7.41 21.16 -6.03
N LEU A 226 6.97 20.29 -6.94
CA LEU A 226 6.17 19.12 -6.60
C LEU A 226 6.95 18.11 -5.76
N GLN A 227 8.20 17.81 -6.14
CA GLN A 227 9.02 16.86 -5.39
C GLN A 227 9.36 17.37 -4.00
N ASP A 228 9.61 18.67 -3.85
CA ASP A 228 9.84 19.28 -2.54
C ASP A 228 8.58 19.28 -1.68
N ALA A 229 7.41 19.56 -2.28
CA ALA A 229 6.13 19.46 -1.60
C ALA A 229 5.82 18.03 -1.15
N ILE A 230 6.15 17.02 -1.96
CA ILE A 230 6.03 15.60 -1.59
C ILE A 230 6.96 15.29 -0.42
N LYS A 231 8.25 15.64 -0.50
CA LYS A 231 9.18 15.38 0.61
C LYS A 231 8.73 16.04 1.90
N ALA A 232 8.24 17.27 1.84
CA ALA A 232 7.71 18.00 2.99
C ALA A 232 6.40 17.39 3.53
N SER A 233 5.54 16.84 2.68
CA SER A 233 4.31 16.19 3.15
C SER A 233 4.62 14.92 3.95
N PHE A 234 5.62 14.16 3.50
CA PHE A 234 6.10 12.97 4.19
C PHE A 234 6.76 13.23 5.54
N THR A 235 7.63 14.24 5.64
CA THR A 235 8.25 14.60 6.93
C THR A 235 7.22 15.08 7.96
N SER A 236 6.05 15.51 7.48
CA SER A 236 4.95 15.94 8.34
C SER A 236 4.01 14.82 8.78
N ILE A 237 4.20 13.57 8.33
CA ILE A 237 3.40 12.42 8.75
C ILE A 237 3.66 12.18 10.25
N PRO A 238 2.64 12.30 11.12
CA PRO A 238 2.82 12.04 12.53
C PRO A 238 3.07 10.55 12.77
N THR A 239 4.04 10.18 13.61
CA THR A 239 4.28 8.78 14.00
C THR A 239 3.03 8.13 14.61
N VAL A 240 2.19 8.91 15.31
CA VAL A 240 0.90 8.42 15.83
C VAL A 240 -0.05 7.95 14.72
N LEU A 241 0.06 8.48 13.50
CA LEU A 241 -0.71 7.98 12.35
C LEU A 241 -0.19 6.60 11.91
N CYS A 242 1.11 6.37 12.02
CA CYS A 242 1.72 5.05 11.77
C CYS A 242 1.32 4.05 12.86
N GLY A 243 1.23 4.50 14.12
CA GLY A 243 0.67 3.72 15.22
C GLY A 243 -0.86 3.53 15.19
N LYS A 244 -1.55 3.98 14.14
CA LYS A 244 -2.97 3.64 13.86
C LYS A 244 -3.11 2.57 12.76
N LEU A 245 -2.00 2.20 12.12
CA LEU A 245 -1.89 1.02 11.24
C LEU A 245 -2.02 -0.29 12.04
N SER A 246 -2.05 -0.16 13.37
CA SER A 246 -2.02 -1.19 14.39
C SER A 246 -3.29 -1.30 15.21
#